data_AF-A0A552LSF0-F1
#
_entry.id   AF-A0A552LSF0-F1
#
_cell.length_a   1.000
_cell.length_b   1.000
_cell.length_c   1.000
_cell.angle_alpha   90.00
_cell.angle_beta   90.00
_cell.angle_gamma   90.00
#
_symmetry.space_group_name_H-M   'P 1'
#
loop_
_entity.id
_entity.type
_entity.pdbx_description
1 polymer ?
#
loop_
_entity_poly.entity_id
_entity_poly.type
_entity_poly.pdbx_seq_one_letter_code
_entity_poly.pdbx_strand_id
1 'polypeptide(L)'
;MTSAYILVLAIVVLGGLIAAVGDRIGSRIGKKRMRLFNLRPKQTATLMTIVTGILIAGSTLTVLFASSKSLRQGVFELDRLLNERRAAIKELESQVRKTTEQKNQVEKALKTAKSEQIAVQKRLEVLNKNYQASRQRLRLVSGQLEKFRKEVANLNNERVILTNQKAQLSSQRDQLFQQKSILSSQINQLQTTVKVRDKELANQQNLLTARQARLQQLETQQKTLQLEIDRRDQRIGELDSSIVDKNLALEQREGKLKDLETQMAFLKREVEVLEQYYQTYQELREKQIAIFRGQVLSFGAFRIVDPQAIVTVIDKLLREANINAIRATQPNQPNFDQRLVKITKAQVEQLSQQLQDGKEYVVRILSAGNYVLGETEIRVFADVVPNQRVFEEKQVIAAVSIDPQNMTEEDLQKRLDLLLASAQFRARSAGVLGSIQVEDGLLTTVVNFIGQVKKSGNSIETLEAVAASKTNTSGPLTLRLVAVKDGKIVFSTSS
;
A
#
# COMPACT_ATOMS: atom_id res chain seq x y z
N MET A 1 -202.98 24.60 17.35
CA MET A 1 -204.16 25.35 16.88
C MET A 1 -205.20 24.45 16.19
N THR A 2 -204.83 23.33 15.59
CA THR A 2 -205.77 22.45 14.84
C THR A 2 -206.59 21.50 15.71
N SER A 3 -206.13 21.14 16.92
CA SER A 3 -206.83 20.21 17.82
C SER A 3 -208.00 20.84 18.62
N ALA A 4 -207.98 22.15 18.85
CA ALA A 4 -208.98 22.82 19.68
C ALA A 4 -210.35 22.94 18.98
N TYR A 5 -210.34 23.25 17.68
CA TYR A 5 -211.58 23.37 16.90
C TYR A 5 -212.32 22.03 16.74
N ILE A 6 -211.59 20.91 16.64
CA ILE A 6 -212.18 19.56 16.57
C ILE A 6 -212.93 19.23 17.88
N LEU A 7 -212.37 19.63 19.02
CA LEU A 7 -212.94 19.35 20.33
C LEU A 7 -214.22 20.18 20.58
N VAL A 8 -214.22 21.44 20.14
CA VAL A 8 -215.42 22.30 20.19
C VAL A 8 -216.52 21.76 19.25
N LEU A 9 -216.16 21.34 18.03
CA LEU A 9 -217.12 20.77 17.08
C LEU A 9 -217.78 19.48 17.63
N ALA A 10 -216.97 18.59 18.25
CA ALA A 10 -217.47 17.36 18.86
C ALA A 10 -218.44 17.62 20.02
N ILE A 11 -218.17 18.63 20.86
CA ILE A 11 -219.05 19.00 21.98
C ILE A 11 -220.38 19.58 21.49
N VAL A 12 -220.36 20.41 20.44
CA VAL A 12 -221.58 21.01 19.87
C VAL A 12 -222.47 19.94 19.21
N VAL A 13 -221.87 18.99 18.48
CA VAL A 13 -222.63 17.90 17.84
C VAL A 13 -223.23 16.95 18.89
N LEU A 14 -222.47 16.54 19.90
CA LEU A 14 -223.00 15.71 21.00
C LEU A 14 -224.09 16.44 21.80
N GLY A 15 -223.89 17.73 22.08
CA GLY A 15 -224.87 18.55 22.81
C GLY A 15 -226.21 18.66 22.08
N GLY A 16 -226.19 18.86 20.76
CA GLY A 16 -227.41 18.92 19.93
C GLY A 16 -228.15 17.58 19.84
N LEU A 17 -227.42 16.47 19.73
CA LEU A 17 -228.00 15.12 19.67
C LEU A 17 -228.65 14.71 20.99
N ILE A 18 -228.04 15.06 22.12
CA ILE A 18 -228.56 14.72 23.46
C ILE A 18 -229.75 15.59 23.83
N ALA A 19 -229.75 16.88 23.45
CA ALA A 19 -230.90 17.76 23.67
C ALA A 19 -232.16 17.25 22.96
N ALA A 20 -232.02 16.75 21.72
CA ALA A 20 -233.13 16.18 20.95
C ALA A 20 -233.71 14.89 21.57
N VAL A 21 -232.88 14.10 22.27
CA VAL A 21 -233.35 12.91 23.01
C VAL A 21 -234.02 13.32 24.33
N GLY A 22 -233.50 14.35 25.00
CA GLY A 22 -234.06 14.89 26.25
C GLY A 22 -235.53 15.34 26.08
N ASP A 23 -235.83 16.07 25.01
CA ASP A 23 -237.19 16.56 24.74
C ASP A 23 -238.17 15.41 24.40
N ARG A 24 -237.65 14.34 23.76
CA ARG A 24 -238.44 13.15 23.40
C ARG A 24 -238.79 12.26 24.58
N ILE A 25 -237.92 12.20 25.59
CA ILE A 25 -238.21 11.49 26.84
C ILE A 25 -239.21 12.28 27.68
N GLY A 26 -239.07 13.61 27.75
CA GLY A 26 -240.00 14.48 28.46
C GLY A 26 -241.44 14.39 27.95
N SER A 27 -241.64 14.39 26.64
CA SER A 27 -242.99 14.32 26.04
C SER A 27 -243.66 12.96 26.15
N ARG A 28 -242.90 11.84 26.10
CA ARG A 28 -243.45 10.48 26.22
C ARG A 28 -243.93 10.16 27.63
N ILE A 29 -243.32 10.73 28.66
CA ILE A 29 -243.74 10.52 30.06
C ILE A 29 -245.02 11.32 30.36
N GLY A 30 -245.19 12.50 29.75
CA GLY A 30 -246.40 13.31 29.90
C GLY A 30 -247.69 12.66 29.36
N LYS A 31 -247.60 11.87 28.27
CA LYS A 31 -248.77 11.16 27.70
C LYS A 31 -249.14 9.88 28.45
N LYS A 32 -248.21 9.30 29.22
CA LYS A 32 -248.41 8.00 29.89
C LYS A 32 -248.95 8.09 31.32
N ARG A 33 -249.27 9.30 31.82
CA ARG A 33 -249.78 9.56 33.20
C ARG A 33 -248.93 8.90 34.30
N MET A 34 -247.61 8.84 34.14
CA MET A 34 -246.71 8.25 35.14
C MET A 34 -246.54 9.22 36.31
N ARG A 35 -246.85 8.75 37.53
CA ARG A 35 -246.78 9.53 38.78
C ARG A 35 -245.59 9.05 39.59
N LEU A 36 -244.52 9.85 39.57
CA LEU A 36 -243.33 9.65 40.38
C LEU A 36 -243.41 10.59 41.58
N PHE A 37 -243.30 10.03 42.78
CA PHE A 37 -243.41 10.77 44.06
C PHE A 37 -244.71 11.57 44.20
N ASN A 38 -245.87 10.97 43.90
CA ASN A 38 -247.18 11.59 44.17
C ASN A 38 -247.48 12.95 43.48
N LEU A 39 -246.66 13.37 42.52
CA LEU A 39 -246.79 14.68 41.85
C LEU A 39 -247.77 14.64 40.66
N ARG A 40 -248.40 15.79 40.36
CA ARG A 40 -249.30 15.93 39.19
C ARG A 40 -248.50 15.67 37.89
N PRO A 41 -249.06 14.92 36.91
CA PRO A 41 -248.33 14.45 35.73
C PRO A 41 -247.57 15.50 34.89
N LYS A 42 -247.96 16.78 34.97
CA LYS A 42 -247.31 17.88 34.23
C LYS A 42 -245.97 18.32 34.87
N GLN A 43 -245.75 18.10 36.17
CA GLN A 43 -244.54 18.57 36.90
C GLN A 43 -243.38 17.55 36.88
N THR A 44 -243.68 16.25 36.77
CA THR A 44 -242.66 15.20 36.67
C THR A 44 -241.82 15.32 35.40
N ALA A 45 -242.44 15.78 34.30
CA ALA A 45 -241.73 16.04 33.04
C ALA A 45 -240.70 17.17 33.17
N THR A 46 -241.04 18.25 33.89
CA THR A 46 -240.15 19.40 34.06
C THR A 46 -238.93 19.06 34.90
N LEU A 47 -239.10 18.29 35.98
CA LEU A 47 -238.01 17.92 36.88
C LEU A 47 -236.93 17.10 36.16
N MET A 48 -237.34 16.11 35.36
CA MET A 48 -236.37 15.29 34.63
C MET A 48 -235.54 16.11 33.64
N THR A 49 -236.12 17.14 33.04
CA THR A 49 -235.43 18.02 32.09
C THR A 49 -234.29 18.80 32.75
N ILE A 50 -234.50 19.27 33.98
CA ILE A 50 -233.50 20.00 34.78
C ILE A 50 -232.36 19.06 35.17
N VAL A 51 -232.66 17.83 35.59
CA VAL A 51 -231.64 16.83 35.97
C VAL A 51 -230.75 16.49 34.77
N THR A 52 -231.34 16.32 33.58
CA THR A 52 -230.54 16.16 32.35
C THR A 52 -229.69 17.39 32.02
N GLY A 53 -230.20 18.61 32.26
CA GLY A 53 -229.42 19.84 32.05
C GLY A 53 -228.19 19.95 32.94
N ILE A 54 -228.30 19.56 34.21
CA ILE A 54 -227.19 19.56 35.19
C ILE A 54 -226.15 18.50 34.82
N LEU A 55 -226.59 17.30 34.45
CA LEU A 55 -225.69 16.23 34.01
C LEU A 55 -224.86 16.62 32.79
N ILE A 56 -225.43 17.40 31.87
CA ILE A 56 -224.72 17.90 30.69
C ILE A 56 -223.63 18.90 31.10
N ALA A 57 -223.98 19.95 31.87
CA ALA A 57 -223.03 20.98 32.28
C ALA A 57 -221.87 20.43 33.14
N GLY A 58 -222.15 19.45 33.99
CA GLY A 58 -221.13 18.75 34.77
C GLY A 58 -220.14 18.00 33.88
N SER A 59 -220.63 17.31 32.85
CA SER A 59 -219.76 16.53 31.94
C SER A 59 -218.81 17.42 31.12
N THR A 60 -219.24 18.62 30.71
CA THR A 60 -218.43 19.55 29.91
C THR A 60 -217.22 20.07 30.71
N LEU A 61 -217.43 20.36 32.00
CA LEU A 61 -216.37 20.89 32.86
C LEU A 61 -215.31 19.81 33.16
N THR A 62 -215.73 18.56 33.39
CA THR A 62 -214.82 17.44 33.64
C THR A 62 -213.92 17.15 32.43
N VAL A 63 -214.49 17.21 31.22
CA VAL A 63 -213.73 17.00 29.98
C VAL A 63 -212.70 18.13 29.74
N LEU A 64 -213.05 19.38 30.07
CA LEU A 64 -212.13 20.52 29.88
C LEU A 64 -210.88 20.42 30.77
N PHE A 65 -211.05 20.00 32.03
CA PHE A 65 -209.94 19.78 32.96
C PHE A 65 -209.12 18.52 32.66
N ALA A 66 -209.77 17.46 32.18
CA ALA A 66 -209.07 16.23 31.78
C ALA A 66 -208.21 16.43 30.53
N SER A 67 -208.64 17.27 29.59
CA SER A 67 -208.03 17.34 28.25
C SER A 67 -206.89 18.35 28.10
N SER A 68 -206.65 19.26 29.05
CA SER A 68 -205.63 20.33 28.87
C SER A 68 -204.57 20.35 30.00
N LYS A 69 -203.31 20.05 29.63
CA LYS A 69 -202.14 20.22 30.52
C LYS A 69 -201.81 21.70 30.76
N SER A 70 -202.01 22.58 29.77
CA SER A 70 -201.64 24.00 29.85
C SER A 70 -202.50 24.80 30.84
N LEU A 71 -203.77 24.43 31.02
CA LEU A 71 -204.64 25.06 32.03
C LEU A 71 -204.26 24.68 33.47
N ARG A 72 -203.53 23.58 33.67
CA ARG A 72 -203.06 23.11 34.98
C ARG A 72 -201.75 23.78 35.41
N GLN A 73 -200.95 24.25 34.45
CA GLN A 73 -199.55 24.65 34.66
C GLN A 73 -199.35 26.18 34.76
N GLY A 74 -200.31 26.98 34.28
CA GLY A 74 -200.19 28.45 34.26
C GLY A 74 -200.45 29.16 35.60
N VAL A 75 -201.01 28.49 36.60
CA VAL A 75 -201.48 29.14 37.84
C VAL A 75 -200.48 29.02 39.02
N PHE A 76 -199.34 28.31 38.88
CA PHE A 76 -198.54 27.91 40.06
C PHE A 76 -196.99 28.12 40.10
N GLU A 77 -196.25 28.69 39.15
CA GLU A 77 -194.76 28.81 39.29
C GLU A 77 -194.09 30.08 38.72
N LEU A 78 -193.78 31.11 39.55
CA LEU A 78 -193.01 32.31 39.14
C LEU A 78 -191.58 32.41 39.75
N ASP A 79 -191.28 31.77 40.89
CA ASP A 79 -190.01 32.00 41.63
C ASP A 79 -188.78 31.22 41.13
N ARG A 80 -188.96 30.18 40.30
CA ARG A 80 -187.87 29.24 39.95
C ARG A 80 -186.87 29.79 38.92
N LEU A 81 -187.23 30.82 38.16
CA LEU A 81 -186.46 31.29 36.99
C LEU A 81 -185.30 32.25 37.31
N LEU A 82 -185.31 32.93 38.47
CA LEU A 82 -184.30 33.96 38.78
C LEU A 82 -182.96 33.41 39.32
N ASN A 83 -182.96 32.21 39.92
CA ASN A 83 -181.75 31.66 40.57
C ASN A 83 -180.72 31.05 39.59
N GLU A 84 -181.13 30.49 38.45
CA GLU A 84 -180.21 29.86 37.49
C GLU A 84 -179.25 30.85 36.81
N ARG A 85 -179.64 32.11 36.62
CA ARG A 85 -178.83 33.12 35.92
C ARG A 85 -177.55 33.51 36.68
N ARG A 86 -177.55 33.50 38.03
CA ARG A 86 -176.37 33.91 38.83
C ARG A 86 -175.25 32.88 38.84
N ALA A 87 -175.57 31.60 38.78
CA ALA A 87 -174.57 30.53 38.79
C ALA A 87 -173.69 30.55 37.51
N ALA A 88 -174.29 30.83 36.36
CA ALA A 88 -173.61 30.79 35.06
C ALA A 88 -172.49 31.83 34.89
N ILE A 89 -172.60 33.02 35.50
CA ILE A 89 -171.58 34.09 35.36
C ILE A 89 -170.29 33.75 36.11
N LYS A 90 -170.39 33.14 37.29
CA LYS A 90 -169.24 32.86 38.16
C LYS A 90 -168.30 31.80 37.57
N GLU A 91 -168.83 30.86 36.79
CA GLU A 91 -168.04 29.80 36.15
C GLU A 91 -167.20 30.32 34.97
N LEU A 92 -167.74 31.28 34.22
CA LEU A 92 -167.08 31.84 33.04
C LEU A 92 -165.79 32.62 33.41
N GLU A 93 -165.80 33.39 34.50
CA GLU A 93 -164.60 34.13 34.94
C GLU A 93 -163.44 33.21 35.35
N SER A 94 -163.74 32.03 35.91
CA SER A 94 -162.74 31.04 36.32
C SER A 94 -161.99 30.43 35.12
N GLN A 95 -162.69 30.16 34.02
CA GLN A 95 -162.08 29.61 32.81
C GLN A 95 -161.14 30.60 32.11
N VAL A 96 -161.51 31.88 32.07
CA VAL A 96 -160.69 32.94 31.44
C VAL A 96 -159.35 33.11 32.18
N ARG A 97 -159.36 33.06 33.53
CA ARG A 97 -158.13 33.13 34.33
C ARG A 97 -157.19 31.96 34.05
N LYS A 98 -157.69 30.72 34.10
CA LYS A 98 -156.89 29.51 33.83
C LYS A 98 -156.25 29.54 32.43
N THR A 99 -157.01 29.95 31.43
CA THR A 99 -156.53 30.02 30.04
C THR A 99 -155.43 31.08 29.86
N THR A 100 -155.57 32.23 30.54
CA THR A 100 -154.56 33.30 30.49
C THR A 100 -153.25 32.88 31.17
N GLU A 101 -153.35 32.13 32.27
CA GLU A 101 -152.18 31.61 32.99
C GLU A 101 -151.42 30.55 32.18
N GLN A 102 -152.14 29.64 31.53
CA GLN A 102 -151.55 28.66 30.61
C GLN A 102 -150.87 29.33 29.42
N LYS A 103 -151.51 30.34 28.81
CA LYS A 103 -150.91 31.11 27.71
C LYS A 103 -149.59 31.77 28.13
N ASN A 104 -149.57 32.40 29.31
CA ASN A 104 -148.35 33.02 29.86
C ASN A 104 -147.24 32.00 30.15
N GLN A 105 -147.58 30.80 30.62
CA GLN A 105 -146.60 29.72 30.83
C GLN A 105 -146.02 29.22 29.50
N VAL A 106 -146.84 29.02 28.48
CA VAL A 106 -146.40 28.59 27.14
C VAL A 106 -145.55 29.67 26.48
N GLU A 107 -145.90 30.95 26.57
CA GLU A 107 -145.08 32.05 26.04
C GLU A 107 -143.70 32.12 26.73
N LYS A 108 -143.65 31.90 28.05
CA LYS A 108 -142.38 31.78 28.79
C LYS A 108 -141.56 30.58 28.32
N ALA A 109 -142.18 29.40 28.22
CA ALA A 109 -141.50 28.19 27.76
C ALA A 109 -140.97 28.34 26.32
N LEU A 110 -141.76 28.94 25.43
CA LEU A 110 -141.36 29.23 24.05
C LEU A 110 -140.19 30.22 24.00
N LYS A 111 -140.19 31.25 24.86
CA LYS A 111 -139.08 32.20 24.97
C LYS A 111 -137.80 31.52 25.47
N THR A 112 -137.90 30.67 26.49
CA THR A 112 -136.77 29.86 27.00
C THR A 112 -136.25 28.93 25.91
N ALA A 113 -137.12 28.15 25.26
CA ALA A 113 -136.74 27.22 24.20
C ALA A 113 -136.08 27.95 23.00
N LYS A 114 -136.59 29.12 22.59
CA LYS A 114 -135.93 29.95 21.57
C LYS A 114 -134.56 30.45 22.02
N SER A 115 -134.42 30.87 23.27
CA SER A 115 -133.14 31.33 23.81
C SER A 115 -132.11 30.20 23.89
N GLU A 116 -132.55 29.00 24.26
CA GLU A 116 -131.73 27.78 24.27
C GLU A 116 -131.34 27.35 22.86
N GLN A 117 -132.27 27.39 21.89
CA GLN A 117 -131.99 27.12 20.49
C GLN A 117 -130.93 28.08 19.92
N ILE A 118 -131.03 29.37 20.21
CA ILE A 118 -130.02 30.38 19.82
C ILE A 118 -128.67 30.09 20.50
N ALA A 119 -128.67 29.71 21.78
CA ALA A 119 -127.45 29.35 22.50
C ALA A 119 -126.79 28.09 21.92
N VAL A 120 -127.58 27.07 21.55
CA VAL A 120 -127.12 25.84 20.90
C VAL A 120 -126.60 26.13 19.49
N GLN A 121 -127.27 26.97 18.70
CA GLN A 121 -126.78 27.40 17.39
C GLN A 121 -125.44 28.14 17.50
N LYS A 122 -125.29 29.06 18.46
CA LYS A 122 -124.01 29.73 18.74
C LYS A 122 -122.92 28.74 19.15
N ARG A 123 -123.24 27.76 20.02
CA ARG A 123 -122.30 26.71 20.41
C ARG A 123 -121.90 25.83 19.23
N LEU A 124 -122.83 25.47 18.34
CA LEU A 124 -122.56 24.72 17.11
C LEU A 124 -121.68 25.51 16.15
N GLU A 125 -121.92 26.82 15.99
CA GLU A 125 -121.08 27.68 15.15
C GLU A 125 -119.65 27.78 15.69
N VAL A 126 -119.50 28.00 17.00
CA VAL A 126 -118.19 28.02 17.67
C VAL A 126 -117.51 26.66 17.58
N LEU A 127 -118.25 25.56 17.80
CA LEU A 127 -117.72 24.20 17.71
C LEU A 127 -117.27 23.87 16.28
N ASN A 128 -118.04 24.27 15.27
CA ASN A 128 -117.67 24.07 13.87
C ASN A 128 -116.43 24.91 13.49
N LYS A 129 -116.36 26.18 13.93
CA LYS A 129 -115.16 27.02 13.77
C LYS A 129 -113.93 26.38 14.43
N ASN A 130 -114.07 25.90 15.66
CA ASN A 130 -113.00 25.23 16.39
C ASN A 130 -112.59 23.90 15.73
N TYR A 131 -113.55 23.12 15.23
CA TYR A 131 -113.28 21.89 14.50
C TYR A 131 -112.52 22.16 13.19
N GLN A 132 -112.93 23.19 12.44
CA GLN A 132 -112.22 23.62 11.23
C GLN A 132 -110.81 24.12 11.54
N ALA A 133 -110.64 24.93 12.58
CA ALA A 133 -109.33 25.42 13.03
C ALA A 133 -108.42 24.26 13.47
N SER A 134 -108.94 23.28 14.22
CA SER A 134 -108.21 22.07 14.63
C SER A 134 -107.83 21.21 13.43
N ARG A 135 -108.71 21.06 12.43
CA ARG A 135 -108.42 20.33 11.19
C ARG A 135 -107.33 21.03 10.37
N GLN A 136 -107.33 22.36 10.30
CA GLN A 136 -106.27 23.14 9.66
C GLN A 136 -104.94 23.00 10.40
N ARG A 137 -104.93 23.11 11.74
CA ARG A 137 -103.74 22.87 12.56
C ARG A 137 -103.18 21.46 12.36
N LEU A 138 -104.04 20.44 12.32
CA LEU A 138 -103.62 19.06 12.06
C LEU A 138 -103.00 18.91 10.67
N ARG A 139 -103.54 19.56 9.64
CA ARG A 139 -102.95 19.59 8.29
C ARG A 139 -101.58 20.28 8.27
N LEU A 140 -101.43 21.40 8.97
CA LEU A 140 -100.15 22.10 9.07
C LEU A 140 -99.11 21.27 9.79
N VAL A 141 -99.47 20.71 10.96
CA VAL A 141 -98.58 19.87 11.77
C VAL A 141 -98.20 18.59 11.02
N SER A 142 -99.15 17.91 10.35
CA SER A 142 -98.83 16.74 9.51
C SER A 142 -97.93 17.10 8.33
N GLY A 143 -98.16 18.24 7.68
CA GLY A 143 -97.29 18.77 6.63
C GLY A 143 -95.87 19.07 7.13
N GLN A 144 -95.74 19.64 8.34
CA GLN A 144 -94.44 19.85 9.00
C GLN A 144 -93.77 18.52 9.38
N LEU A 145 -94.53 17.55 9.90
CA LEU A 145 -94.01 16.23 10.28
C LEU A 145 -93.44 15.50 9.06
N GLU A 146 -94.10 15.58 7.90
CA GLU A 146 -93.60 15.00 6.65
C GLU A 146 -92.37 15.72 6.11
N LYS A 147 -92.28 17.06 6.25
CA LYS A 147 -91.05 17.80 5.94
C LYS A 147 -89.89 17.37 6.83
N PHE A 148 -90.10 17.32 8.15
CA PHE A 148 -89.08 16.87 9.10
C PHE A 148 -88.69 15.41 8.88
N ARG A 149 -89.63 14.52 8.57
CA ARG A 149 -89.30 13.13 8.19
C ARG A 149 -88.40 13.06 6.98
N LYS A 150 -88.68 13.83 5.92
CA LYS A 150 -87.82 13.91 4.73
C LYS A 150 -86.44 14.46 5.07
N GLU A 151 -86.37 15.51 5.89
CA GLU A 151 -85.11 16.11 6.31
C GLU A 151 -84.26 15.15 7.15
N VAL A 152 -84.86 14.45 8.11
CA VAL A 152 -84.19 13.39 8.89
C VAL A 152 -83.73 12.25 7.98
N ALA A 153 -84.53 11.84 6.99
CA ALA A 153 -84.12 10.81 6.04
C ALA A 153 -82.91 11.25 5.19
N ASN A 154 -82.92 12.50 4.69
CA ASN A 154 -81.80 13.07 3.94
C ASN A 154 -80.53 13.19 4.80
N LEU A 155 -80.65 13.71 6.03
CA LEU A 155 -79.54 13.82 6.97
C LEU A 155 -78.98 12.44 7.35
N ASN A 156 -79.82 11.43 7.48
CA ASN A 156 -79.37 10.05 7.70
C ASN A 156 -78.61 9.49 6.49
N ASN A 157 -79.08 9.75 5.27
CA ASN A 157 -78.35 9.35 4.06
C ASN A 157 -76.99 10.04 3.97
N GLU A 158 -76.94 11.36 4.23
CA GLU A 158 -75.69 12.12 4.24
C GLU A 158 -74.72 11.63 5.33
N ARG A 159 -75.23 11.33 6.53
CA ARG A 159 -74.48 10.67 7.61
C ARG A 159 -73.86 9.35 7.15
N VAL A 160 -74.62 8.51 6.45
CA VAL A 160 -74.13 7.21 5.95
C VAL A 160 -73.02 7.43 4.90
N ILE A 161 -73.22 8.36 3.96
CA ILE A 161 -72.21 8.70 2.94
C ILE A 161 -70.92 9.20 3.59
N LEU A 162 -71.03 10.15 4.52
CA LEU A 162 -69.87 10.70 5.23
C LEU A 162 -69.16 9.64 6.08
N THR A 163 -69.91 8.71 6.68
CA THR A 163 -69.34 7.59 7.44
C THR A 163 -68.55 6.66 6.53
N ASN A 164 -69.07 6.35 5.35
CA ASN A 164 -68.37 5.53 4.34
C ASN A 164 -67.10 6.24 3.82
N GLN A 165 -67.19 7.54 3.52
CA GLN A 165 -66.02 8.33 3.11
C GLN A 165 -64.95 8.38 4.20
N LYS A 166 -65.34 8.58 5.46
CA LYS A 166 -64.42 8.55 6.60
C LYS A 166 -63.75 7.19 6.74
N ALA A 167 -64.49 6.10 6.58
CA ALA A 167 -63.93 4.75 6.62
C ALA A 167 -62.93 4.52 5.48
N GLN A 168 -63.25 4.95 4.25
CA GLN A 168 -62.35 4.86 3.10
C GLN A 168 -61.07 5.68 3.30
N LEU A 169 -61.19 6.93 3.76
CA LEU A 169 -60.04 7.79 4.07
C LEU A 169 -59.17 7.22 5.20
N SER A 170 -59.78 6.63 6.23
CA SER A 170 -59.04 5.94 7.29
C SER A 170 -58.24 4.77 6.73
N SER A 171 -58.86 3.95 5.86
CA SER A 171 -58.18 2.83 5.21
C SER A 171 -57.00 3.30 4.33
N GLN A 172 -57.19 4.36 3.54
CA GLN A 172 -56.12 4.95 2.73
C GLN A 172 -54.97 5.51 3.59
N ARG A 173 -55.28 6.20 4.69
CA ARG A 173 -54.27 6.66 5.65
C ARG A 173 -53.47 5.49 6.20
N ASP A 174 -54.15 4.41 6.59
CA ASP A 174 -53.49 3.24 7.17
C ASP A 174 -52.59 2.54 6.15
N GLN A 175 -53.03 2.43 4.89
CA GLN A 175 -52.21 1.94 3.77
C GLN A 175 -50.97 2.82 3.54
N LEU A 176 -51.13 4.14 3.50
CA LEU A 176 -50.00 5.08 3.34
C LEU A 176 -49.02 4.99 4.51
N PHE A 177 -49.52 4.80 5.72
CA PHE A 177 -48.68 4.63 6.91
C PHE A 177 -47.86 3.34 6.83
N GLN A 178 -48.47 2.24 6.39
CA GLN A 178 -47.77 0.98 6.12
C GLN A 178 -46.71 1.14 5.03
N GLN A 179 -47.04 1.79 3.90
CA GLN A 179 -46.07 2.05 2.84
C GLN A 179 -44.89 2.90 3.32
N LYS A 180 -45.15 3.97 4.07
CA LYS A 180 -44.10 4.82 4.65
C LYS A 180 -43.19 4.04 5.61
N SER A 181 -43.77 3.14 6.41
CA SER A 181 -43.01 2.26 7.30
C SER A 181 -42.09 1.31 6.51
N ILE A 182 -42.61 0.68 5.46
CA ILE A 182 -41.84 -0.19 4.56
C ILE A 182 -40.71 0.59 3.88
N LEU A 183 -41.01 1.77 3.31
CA LEU A 183 -40.01 2.61 2.67
C LEU A 183 -38.91 3.05 3.65
N SER A 184 -39.28 3.41 4.88
CA SER A 184 -38.33 3.76 5.94
C SER A 184 -37.40 2.58 6.27
N SER A 185 -37.95 1.37 6.36
CA SER A 185 -37.15 0.15 6.55
C SER A 185 -36.19 -0.10 5.38
N GLN A 186 -36.66 0.06 4.13
CA GLN A 186 -35.83 -0.08 2.93
C GLN A 186 -34.71 0.97 2.88
N ILE A 187 -35.00 2.23 3.23
CA ILE A 187 -33.98 3.29 3.30
C ILE A 187 -32.93 2.95 4.34
N ASN A 188 -33.32 2.46 5.52
CA ASN A 188 -32.37 2.05 6.55
C ASN A 188 -31.50 0.87 6.08
N GLN A 189 -32.09 -0.13 5.41
CA GLN A 189 -31.34 -1.26 4.82
C GLN A 189 -30.38 -0.81 3.71
N LEU A 190 -30.78 0.14 2.86
CA LEU A 190 -29.91 0.70 1.83
C LEU A 190 -28.76 1.50 2.47
N GLN A 191 -29.04 2.29 3.50
CA GLN A 191 -28.01 3.04 4.23
C GLN A 191 -26.99 2.11 4.91
N THR A 192 -27.42 0.99 5.49
CA THR A 192 -26.48 0.02 6.06
C THR A 192 -25.66 -0.66 4.98
N THR A 193 -26.28 -1.02 3.84
CA THR A 193 -25.59 -1.60 2.69
C THR A 193 -24.52 -0.66 2.13
N VAL A 194 -24.86 0.62 1.92
CA VAL A 194 -23.92 1.64 1.46
C VAL A 194 -22.75 1.78 2.43
N LYS A 195 -23.01 1.89 3.74
CA LYS A 195 -21.94 1.95 4.76
C LYS A 195 -21.00 0.74 4.73
N VAL A 196 -21.52 -0.46 4.49
CA VAL A 196 -20.70 -1.67 4.36
C VAL A 196 -19.84 -1.60 3.10
N ARG A 197 -20.42 -1.20 1.97
CA ARG A 197 -19.69 -1.04 0.70
C ARG A 197 -18.62 0.05 0.76
N ASP A 198 -18.89 1.17 1.44
CA ASP A 198 -17.89 2.24 1.65
C ASP A 198 -16.69 1.73 2.45
N LYS A 199 -16.92 0.92 3.49
CA LYS A 199 -15.85 0.26 4.24
C LYS A 199 -15.06 -0.72 3.36
N GLU A 200 -15.75 -1.48 2.52
CA GLU A 200 -15.10 -2.43 1.62
C GLU A 200 -14.25 -1.72 0.56
N LEU A 201 -14.76 -0.63 -0.03
CA LEU A 201 -14.02 0.23 -0.95
C LEU A 201 -12.80 0.87 -0.28
N ALA A 202 -12.94 1.37 0.95
CA ALA A 202 -11.80 1.90 1.71
C ALA A 202 -10.73 0.82 1.95
N ASN A 203 -11.14 -0.42 2.29
CA ASN A 203 -10.22 -1.54 2.45
C ASN A 203 -9.52 -1.91 1.13
N GLN A 204 -10.25 -1.92 0.01
CA GLN A 204 -9.69 -2.17 -1.31
C GLN A 204 -8.69 -1.06 -1.71
N GLN A 205 -9.01 0.21 -1.43
CA GLN A 205 -8.13 1.34 -1.68
C GLN A 205 -6.82 1.25 -0.88
N ASN A 206 -6.90 0.83 0.38
CA ASN A 206 -5.72 0.59 1.21
C ASN A 206 -4.88 -0.57 0.67
N LEU A 207 -5.51 -1.67 0.22
CA LEU A 207 -4.82 -2.79 -0.39
C LEU A 207 -4.13 -2.41 -1.71
N LEU A 208 -4.79 -1.61 -2.55
CA LEU A 208 -4.21 -1.10 -3.80
C LEU A 208 -3.01 -0.19 -3.53
N THR A 209 -3.13 0.72 -2.57
CA THR A 209 -2.02 1.59 -2.14
C THR A 209 -0.83 0.75 -1.64
N ALA A 210 -1.07 -0.27 -0.82
CA ALA A 210 -0.03 -1.17 -0.33
C ALA A 210 0.63 -1.98 -1.47
N ARG A 211 -0.15 -2.47 -2.44
CA ARG A 211 0.37 -3.16 -3.62
C ARG A 211 1.22 -2.22 -4.49
N GLN A 212 0.80 -0.98 -4.65
CA GLN A 212 1.52 0.01 -5.45
C GLN A 212 2.85 0.39 -4.82
N ALA A 213 2.89 0.57 -3.48
CA ALA A 213 4.13 0.74 -2.74
C ALA A 213 5.07 -0.47 -2.89
N ARG A 214 4.53 -1.71 -2.83
CA ARG A 214 5.31 -2.94 -3.05
C ARG A 214 5.85 -3.03 -4.47
N LEU A 215 5.08 -2.63 -5.48
CA LEU A 215 5.55 -2.60 -6.88
C LEU A 215 6.69 -1.60 -7.05
N GLN A 216 6.58 -0.40 -6.48
CA GLN A 216 7.66 0.59 -6.51
C GLN A 216 8.92 0.08 -5.82
N GLN A 217 8.78 -0.61 -4.68
CA GLN A 217 9.91 -1.25 -4.00
C GLN A 217 10.55 -2.36 -4.84
N LEU A 218 9.74 -3.17 -5.53
CA LEU A 218 10.27 -4.21 -6.42
C LEU A 218 10.98 -3.61 -7.63
N GLU A 219 10.47 -2.51 -8.19
CA GLU A 219 11.11 -1.80 -9.30
C GLU A 219 12.46 -1.20 -8.90
N THR A 220 12.56 -0.62 -7.70
CA THR A 220 13.84 -0.12 -7.18
C THR A 220 14.82 -1.27 -6.92
N GLN A 221 14.36 -2.37 -6.31
CA GLN A 221 15.17 -3.58 -6.14
C GLN A 221 15.69 -4.13 -7.47
N GLN A 222 14.84 -4.20 -8.49
CA GLN A 222 15.23 -4.66 -9.82
C GLN A 222 16.31 -3.75 -10.43
N LYS A 223 16.18 -2.43 -10.31
CA LYS A 223 17.21 -1.48 -10.77
C LYS A 223 18.53 -1.66 -10.03
N THR A 224 18.50 -1.86 -8.71
CA THR A 224 19.71 -2.13 -7.92
C THR A 224 20.39 -3.42 -8.35
N LEU A 225 19.63 -4.50 -8.54
CA LEU A 225 20.16 -5.78 -9.00
C LEU A 225 20.76 -5.67 -10.41
N GLN A 226 20.13 -4.91 -11.32
CA GLN A 226 20.66 -4.69 -12.65
C GLN A 226 22.02 -3.98 -12.60
N LEU A 227 22.15 -2.93 -11.79
CA LEU A 227 23.43 -2.24 -11.61
C LEU A 227 24.52 -3.16 -11.02
N GLU A 228 24.13 -4.09 -10.15
CA GLU A 228 25.08 -5.08 -9.60
C GLU A 228 25.52 -6.09 -10.67
N ILE A 229 24.61 -6.55 -11.53
CA ILE A 229 24.93 -7.41 -12.67
C ILE A 229 25.87 -6.69 -13.62
N ASP A 230 25.57 -5.46 -14.02
CA ASP A 230 26.41 -4.68 -14.94
C ASP A 230 27.84 -4.49 -14.38
N ARG A 231 27.95 -4.25 -13.06
CA ARG A 231 29.26 -4.15 -12.38
C ARG A 231 30.02 -5.48 -12.37
N ARG A 232 29.31 -6.60 -12.17
CA ARG A 232 29.91 -7.94 -12.21
C ARG A 232 30.38 -8.27 -13.62
N ASP A 233 29.61 -7.95 -14.65
CA ASP A 233 29.97 -8.18 -16.04
C ASP A 233 31.22 -7.36 -16.44
N GLN A 234 31.31 -6.10 -16.00
CA GLN A 234 32.53 -5.31 -16.16
C GLN A 234 33.74 -5.99 -15.51
N ARG A 235 33.58 -6.50 -14.27
CA ARG A 235 34.66 -7.18 -13.56
C ARG A 235 35.06 -8.50 -14.23
N ILE A 236 34.11 -9.24 -14.78
CA ILE A 236 34.39 -10.46 -15.56
C ILE A 236 35.22 -10.08 -16.79
N GLY A 237 34.84 -9.04 -17.55
CA GLY A 237 35.61 -8.58 -18.69
C GLY A 237 37.05 -8.15 -18.36
N GLU A 238 37.26 -7.48 -17.21
CA GLU A 238 38.61 -7.16 -16.69
C GLU A 238 39.43 -8.43 -16.38
N LEU A 239 38.80 -9.41 -15.73
CA LEU A 239 39.45 -10.68 -15.37
C LEU A 239 39.80 -11.50 -16.61
N ASP A 240 38.90 -11.57 -17.60
CA ASP A 240 39.15 -12.26 -18.87
C ASP A 240 40.35 -11.65 -19.60
N SER A 241 40.42 -10.32 -19.65
CA SER A 241 41.58 -9.60 -20.22
C SER A 241 42.87 -9.94 -19.46
N SER A 242 42.83 -9.97 -18.12
CA SER A 242 43.99 -10.36 -17.31
C SER A 242 44.41 -11.82 -17.51
N ILE A 243 43.46 -12.74 -17.73
CA ILE A 243 43.75 -14.14 -18.03
C ILE A 243 44.46 -14.25 -19.38
N VAL A 244 43.98 -13.53 -20.41
CA VAL A 244 44.64 -13.49 -21.72
C VAL A 244 46.08 -12.99 -21.61
N ASP A 245 46.31 -11.88 -20.90
CA ASP A 245 47.66 -11.33 -20.68
C ASP A 245 48.58 -12.32 -19.95
N LYS A 246 48.06 -13.00 -18.92
CA LYS A 246 48.83 -14.01 -18.17
C LYS A 246 49.15 -15.24 -19.01
N ASN A 247 48.22 -15.69 -19.85
CA ASN A 247 48.45 -16.82 -20.75
C ASN A 247 49.55 -16.49 -21.77
N LEU A 248 49.54 -15.28 -22.35
CA LEU A 248 50.61 -14.82 -23.24
C LEU A 248 51.96 -14.76 -22.51
N ALA A 249 51.98 -14.24 -21.28
CA ALA A 249 53.20 -14.20 -20.47
C ALA A 249 53.72 -15.61 -20.09
N LEU A 250 52.82 -16.56 -19.84
CA LEU A 250 53.17 -17.96 -19.60
C LEU A 250 53.77 -18.60 -20.84
N GLU A 251 53.13 -18.45 -22.00
CA GLU A 251 53.64 -18.96 -23.28
C GLU A 251 55.05 -18.42 -23.59
N GLN A 252 55.28 -17.12 -23.36
CA GLN A 252 56.61 -16.53 -23.50
C GLN A 252 57.64 -17.11 -22.51
N ARG A 253 57.23 -17.41 -21.28
CA ARG A 253 58.11 -18.02 -20.27
C ARG A 253 58.43 -19.48 -20.61
N GLU A 254 57.45 -20.23 -21.08
CA GLU A 254 57.64 -21.61 -21.56
C GLU A 254 58.61 -21.64 -22.75
N GLY A 255 58.47 -20.71 -23.70
CA GLY A 255 59.42 -20.53 -24.80
C GLY A 255 60.85 -20.28 -24.30
N LYS A 256 61.04 -19.34 -23.37
CA LYS A 256 62.35 -19.06 -22.77
C LYS A 256 62.92 -20.26 -22.00
N LEU A 257 62.06 -20.98 -21.27
CA LEU A 257 62.48 -22.17 -20.52
C LEU A 257 63.02 -23.22 -21.48
N LYS A 258 62.31 -23.48 -22.58
CA LYS A 258 62.74 -24.42 -23.62
C LYS A 258 64.06 -24.01 -24.30
N ASP A 259 64.23 -22.72 -24.57
CA ASP A 259 65.49 -22.18 -25.10
C ASP A 259 66.65 -22.38 -24.11
N LEU A 260 66.42 -22.10 -22.82
CA LEU A 260 67.40 -22.31 -21.76
C LEU A 260 67.73 -23.80 -21.57
N GLU A 261 66.74 -24.69 -21.61
CA GLU A 261 66.96 -26.14 -21.57
C GLU A 261 67.82 -26.61 -22.75
N THR A 262 67.57 -26.07 -23.94
CA THR A 262 68.36 -26.36 -25.14
C THR A 262 69.80 -25.88 -24.98
N GLN A 263 69.99 -24.65 -24.45
CA GLN A 263 71.32 -24.12 -24.15
C GLN A 263 72.04 -24.96 -23.08
N MET A 264 71.36 -25.33 -22.00
CA MET A 264 71.94 -26.19 -20.96
C MET A 264 72.37 -27.54 -21.51
N ALA A 265 71.56 -28.17 -22.37
CA ALA A 265 71.93 -29.43 -23.01
C ALA A 265 73.16 -29.27 -23.90
N PHE A 266 73.26 -28.16 -24.65
CA PHE A 266 74.43 -27.84 -25.46
C PHE A 266 75.69 -27.62 -24.60
N LEU A 267 75.61 -26.76 -23.58
CA LEU A 267 76.74 -26.48 -22.67
C LEU A 267 77.19 -27.75 -21.94
N LYS A 268 76.26 -28.59 -21.48
CA LYS A 268 76.59 -29.86 -20.83
C LYS A 268 77.42 -30.76 -21.75
N ARG A 269 77.04 -30.85 -23.03
CA ARG A 269 77.79 -31.61 -24.04
C ARG A 269 79.19 -31.03 -24.27
N GLU A 270 79.32 -29.70 -24.29
CA GLU A 270 80.62 -29.03 -24.43
C GLU A 270 81.53 -29.28 -23.23
N VAL A 271 80.96 -29.25 -22.01
CA VAL A 271 81.69 -29.61 -20.78
C VAL A 271 82.14 -31.07 -20.82
N GLU A 272 81.29 -32.02 -21.20
CA GLU A 272 81.68 -33.44 -21.32
C GLU A 272 82.85 -33.63 -22.29
N VAL A 273 82.84 -32.92 -23.44
CA VAL A 273 83.96 -32.94 -24.40
C VAL A 273 85.23 -32.34 -23.80
N LEU A 274 85.10 -31.24 -23.05
CA LEU A 274 86.23 -30.57 -22.42
C LEU A 274 86.82 -31.38 -21.26
N GLU A 275 85.99 -32.04 -20.45
CA GLU A 275 86.42 -32.95 -19.39
C GLU A 275 87.16 -34.15 -19.98
N GLN A 276 86.68 -34.73 -21.08
CA GLN A 276 87.39 -35.78 -21.81
C GLN A 276 88.74 -35.29 -22.34
N TYR A 277 88.81 -34.05 -22.84
CA TYR A 277 90.06 -33.39 -23.23
C TYR A 277 91.01 -33.20 -22.03
N TYR A 278 90.52 -32.71 -20.89
CA TYR A 278 91.34 -32.48 -19.69
C TYR A 278 91.84 -33.77 -19.03
N GLN A 279 91.03 -34.83 -18.98
CA GLN A 279 91.46 -36.16 -18.53
C GLN A 279 92.65 -36.65 -19.37
N THR A 280 92.55 -36.51 -20.70
CA THR A 280 93.64 -36.85 -21.64
C THR A 280 94.88 -35.96 -21.45
N TYR A 281 94.70 -34.69 -21.05
CA TYR A 281 95.80 -33.73 -20.86
C TYR A 281 96.47 -33.80 -19.47
N GLN A 282 95.76 -34.24 -18.43
CA GLN A 282 96.32 -34.41 -17.09
C GLN A 282 97.29 -35.60 -17.01
N GLU A 283 97.05 -36.68 -17.76
CA GLU A 283 97.99 -37.80 -17.89
C GLU A 283 99.36 -37.37 -18.46
N LEU A 284 99.44 -36.24 -19.20
CA LEU A 284 100.69 -35.72 -19.77
C LEU A 284 101.48 -34.77 -18.85
N ARG A 285 100.93 -34.29 -17.72
CA ARG A 285 101.48 -33.13 -17.00
C ARG A 285 102.03 -33.38 -15.60
N GLU A 286 102.18 -34.63 -15.16
CA GLU A 286 102.66 -34.97 -13.81
C GLU A 286 104.15 -34.67 -13.52
N LYS A 287 104.93 -34.09 -14.44
CA LYS A 287 106.38 -33.85 -14.20
C LYS A 287 106.68 -32.37 -13.91
N GLN A 288 107.25 -32.10 -12.73
CA GLN A 288 107.70 -30.77 -12.29
C GLN A 288 108.73 -30.16 -13.28
N ILE A 289 108.56 -28.88 -13.64
CA ILE A 289 109.50 -28.16 -14.52
C ILE A 289 110.83 -27.96 -13.77
N ALA A 290 111.92 -28.41 -14.37
CA ALA A 290 113.28 -28.37 -13.85
C ALA A 290 114.13 -27.27 -14.51
N ILE A 291 113.90 -26.99 -15.80
CA ILE A 291 114.59 -25.92 -16.55
C ILE A 291 113.55 -25.09 -17.27
N PHE A 292 113.63 -23.77 -17.14
CA PHE A 292 112.77 -22.84 -17.86
C PHE A 292 113.35 -22.47 -19.22
N ARG A 293 112.48 -22.17 -20.18
CA ARG A 293 112.86 -21.60 -21.47
C ARG A 293 113.61 -20.28 -21.26
N GLY A 294 114.76 -20.13 -21.92
CA GLY A 294 115.63 -18.96 -21.78
C GLY A 294 116.49 -18.95 -20.52
N GLN A 295 116.45 -20.01 -19.70
CA GLN A 295 117.40 -20.16 -18.59
C GLN A 295 118.82 -20.32 -19.15
N VAL A 296 119.76 -19.55 -18.61
CA VAL A 296 121.18 -19.64 -18.96
C VAL A 296 121.78 -20.87 -18.29
N LEU A 297 122.31 -21.78 -19.10
CA LEU A 297 122.92 -23.04 -18.66
C LEU A 297 124.45 -22.93 -18.58
N SER A 298 125.08 -22.09 -19.42
CA SER A 298 126.49 -21.72 -19.27
C SER A 298 126.76 -20.33 -19.84
N PHE A 299 127.84 -19.71 -19.40
CA PHE A 299 128.19 -18.31 -19.64
C PHE A 299 129.71 -18.13 -19.66
N GLY A 300 130.26 -17.44 -20.65
CA GLY A 300 131.67 -17.08 -20.65
C GLY A 300 132.02 -15.96 -21.64
N ALA A 301 133.11 -15.24 -21.35
CA ALA A 301 133.67 -14.23 -22.24
C ALA A 301 135.00 -14.72 -22.81
N PHE A 302 135.15 -14.62 -24.13
CA PHE A 302 136.29 -15.18 -24.86
C PHE A 302 136.79 -14.20 -25.90
N ARG A 303 138.11 -14.02 -25.95
CA ARG A 303 138.81 -13.45 -27.09
C ARG A 303 139.62 -14.56 -27.74
N ILE A 304 139.22 -14.95 -28.94
CA ILE A 304 139.82 -16.10 -29.61
C ILE A 304 140.75 -15.58 -30.70
N VAL A 305 142.05 -15.67 -30.45
CA VAL A 305 143.09 -15.20 -31.38
C VAL A 305 143.45 -16.27 -32.40
N ASP A 306 143.38 -17.54 -32.01
CA ASP A 306 143.60 -18.69 -32.88
C ASP A 306 142.23 -19.30 -33.28
N PRO A 307 141.83 -19.22 -34.57
CA PRO A 307 140.58 -19.82 -35.04
C PRO A 307 140.45 -21.33 -34.76
N GLN A 308 141.56 -22.06 -34.63
CA GLN A 308 141.52 -23.50 -34.29
C GLN A 308 141.07 -23.75 -32.84
N ALA A 309 141.16 -22.75 -31.96
CA ALA A 309 140.71 -22.85 -30.58
C ALA A 309 139.19 -22.64 -30.41
N ILE A 310 138.47 -22.15 -31.43
CA ILE A 310 137.03 -21.84 -31.37
C ILE A 310 136.21 -23.08 -30.99
N VAL A 311 136.46 -24.21 -31.66
CA VAL A 311 135.71 -25.46 -31.41
C VAL A 311 135.90 -25.92 -29.97
N THR A 312 137.13 -25.85 -29.46
CA THR A 312 137.46 -26.22 -28.08
C THR A 312 136.73 -25.36 -27.04
N VAL A 313 136.59 -24.05 -27.31
CA VAL A 313 135.86 -23.11 -26.44
C VAL A 313 134.35 -23.42 -26.45
N ILE A 314 133.76 -23.65 -27.63
CA ILE A 314 132.35 -24.03 -27.76
C ILE A 314 132.07 -25.35 -27.03
N ASP A 315 132.94 -26.35 -27.20
CA ASP A 315 132.83 -27.63 -26.50
C ASP A 315 132.93 -27.49 -24.97
N LYS A 316 133.75 -26.55 -24.48
CA LYS A 316 133.80 -26.25 -23.04
C LYS A 316 132.47 -25.67 -22.55
N LEU A 317 131.91 -24.69 -23.25
CA LEU A 317 130.62 -24.08 -22.90
C LEU A 317 129.45 -25.07 -22.93
N LEU A 318 129.42 -25.96 -23.94
CA LEU A 318 128.39 -26.98 -24.06
C LEU A 318 128.52 -28.04 -22.96
N ARG A 319 129.75 -28.42 -22.57
CA ARG A 319 129.98 -29.32 -21.43
C ARG A 319 129.50 -28.70 -20.11
N GLU A 320 129.80 -27.44 -19.86
CA GLU A 320 129.31 -26.73 -18.67
C GLU A 320 127.78 -26.62 -18.67
N ALA A 321 127.18 -26.29 -19.82
CA ALA A 321 125.72 -26.25 -19.97
C ALA A 321 125.09 -27.61 -19.68
N ASN A 322 125.72 -28.69 -20.15
CA ASN A 322 125.28 -30.05 -19.93
C ASN A 322 125.34 -30.45 -18.44
N ILE A 323 126.41 -30.08 -17.73
CA ILE A 323 126.53 -30.31 -16.28
C ILE A 323 125.40 -29.61 -15.52
N ASN A 324 125.14 -28.33 -15.84
CA ASN A 324 124.08 -27.56 -15.18
C ASN A 324 122.69 -28.08 -15.53
N ALA A 325 122.48 -28.52 -16.77
CA ALA A 325 121.25 -29.17 -17.21
C ALA A 325 120.95 -30.46 -16.43
N ILE A 326 121.96 -31.33 -16.24
CA ILE A 326 121.82 -32.58 -15.47
C ILE A 326 121.51 -32.29 -14.00
N ARG A 327 122.18 -31.31 -13.39
CA ARG A 327 121.89 -30.92 -12.00
C ARG A 327 120.45 -30.45 -11.82
N ALA A 328 119.90 -29.78 -12.83
CA ALA A 328 118.53 -29.30 -12.80
C ALA A 328 117.52 -30.45 -13.02
N THR A 329 117.73 -31.32 -14.01
CA THR A 329 116.73 -32.35 -14.38
C THR A 329 116.88 -33.68 -13.63
N GLN A 330 118.06 -33.98 -13.08
CA GLN A 330 118.39 -35.23 -12.40
C GLN A 330 119.10 -34.98 -11.04
N PRO A 331 118.51 -34.20 -10.11
CA PRO A 331 119.17 -33.80 -8.87
C PRO A 331 119.54 -34.97 -7.94
N ASN A 332 118.77 -36.07 -7.98
CA ASN A 332 118.94 -37.20 -7.06
C ASN A 332 119.97 -38.24 -7.54
N GLN A 333 120.16 -38.37 -8.86
CA GLN A 333 121.08 -39.32 -9.49
C GLN A 333 121.72 -38.68 -10.74
N PRO A 334 122.58 -37.67 -10.58
CA PRO A 334 123.16 -36.98 -11.73
C PRO A 334 124.15 -37.88 -12.47
N ASN A 335 123.90 -38.15 -13.75
CA ASN A 335 124.82 -38.87 -14.62
C ASN A 335 125.54 -37.90 -15.58
N PHE A 336 126.74 -37.44 -15.19
CA PHE A 336 127.53 -36.46 -15.95
C PHE A 336 128.15 -36.98 -17.24
N ASP A 337 128.09 -38.30 -17.51
CA ASP A 337 128.56 -38.89 -18.77
C ASP A 337 127.52 -38.75 -19.91
N GLN A 338 126.26 -38.48 -19.57
CA GLN A 338 125.20 -38.27 -20.56
C GLN A 338 125.29 -36.89 -21.21
N ARG A 339 124.92 -36.80 -22.49
CA ARG A 339 124.80 -35.53 -23.23
C ARG A 339 123.33 -35.17 -23.43
N LEU A 340 122.72 -34.56 -22.40
CA LEU A 340 121.34 -34.07 -22.44
C LEU A 340 121.24 -32.84 -23.35
N VAL A 341 122.23 -31.96 -23.31
CA VAL A 341 122.23 -30.72 -24.10
C VAL A 341 122.43 -31.03 -25.58
N LYS A 342 121.46 -30.64 -26.41
CA LYS A 342 121.50 -30.74 -27.87
C LYS A 342 121.53 -29.34 -28.49
N ILE A 343 122.53 -29.11 -29.34
CA ILE A 343 122.63 -27.95 -30.22
C ILE A 343 122.79 -28.45 -31.65
N THR A 344 122.19 -27.76 -32.62
CA THR A 344 122.29 -28.18 -34.02
C THR A 344 123.67 -27.87 -34.61
N LYS A 345 124.11 -28.65 -35.60
CA LYS A 345 125.36 -28.38 -36.32
C LYS A 345 125.39 -26.99 -36.93
N ALA A 346 124.28 -26.56 -37.56
CA ALA A 346 124.14 -25.22 -38.13
C ALA A 346 124.35 -24.10 -37.10
N GLN A 347 123.83 -24.26 -35.87
CA GLN A 347 124.05 -23.28 -34.79
C GLN A 347 125.50 -23.24 -34.32
N VAL A 348 126.18 -24.39 -34.26
CA VAL A 348 127.62 -24.44 -33.91
C VAL A 348 128.48 -23.81 -35.00
N GLU A 349 128.15 -24.03 -36.28
CA GLU A 349 128.82 -23.42 -37.42
C GLU A 349 128.62 -21.90 -37.43
N GLN A 350 127.40 -21.42 -37.19
CA GLN A 350 127.10 -19.99 -37.06
C GLN A 350 127.85 -19.35 -35.89
N LEU A 351 127.84 -20.01 -34.72
CA LEU A 351 128.61 -19.57 -33.55
C LEU A 351 130.10 -19.48 -33.86
N SER A 352 130.63 -20.48 -34.58
CA SER A 352 132.04 -20.51 -34.97
C SER A 352 132.39 -19.37 -35.92
N GLN A 353 131.55 -19.09 -36.92
CA GLN A 353 131.74 -17.96 -37.85
C GLN A 353 131.73 -16.61 -37.15
N GLN A 354 130.83 -16.40 -36.18
CA GLN A 354 130.73 -15.13 -35.44
C GLN A 354 131.96 -14.86 -34.56
N LEU A 355 132.64 -15.90 -34.08
CA LEU A 355 133.81 -15.78 -33.21
C LEU A 355 135.16 -15.71 -33.96
N GLN A 356 135.16 -15.73 -35.30
CA GLN A 356 136.39 -15.77 -36.11
C GLN A 356 137.11 -14.42 -36.25
N ASP A 357 136.46 -13.30 -35.96
CA ASP A 357 137.00 -11.97 -36.25
C ASP A 357 138.05 -11.46 -35.24
N GLY A 358 138.41 -12.29 -34.24
CA GLY A 358 139.43 -12.01 -33.24
C GLY A 358 139.02 -11.02 -32.15
N LYS A 359 137.76 -10.56 -32.14
CA LYS A 359 137.22 -9.69 -31.08
C LYS A 359 136.80 -10.50 -29.87
N GLU A 360 136.54 -9.77 -28.79
CA GLU A 360 136.07 -10.36 -27.54
C GLU A 360 134.54 -10.44 -27.53
N TYR A 361 134.00 -11.62 -27.24
CA TYR A 361 132.56 -11.89 -27.21
C TYR A 361 132.15 -12.55 -25.91
N VAL A 362 130.91 -12.29 -25.52
CA VAL A 362 130.20 -13.01 -24.46
C VAL A 362 129.28 -14.03 -25.11
N VAL A 363 129.44 -15.29 -24.73
CA VAL A 363 128.64 -16.40 -25.23
C VAL A 363 127.82 -16.99 -24.09
N ARG A 364 126.52 -17.14 -24.32
CA ARG A 364 125.59 -17.76 -23.38
C ARG A 364 124.93 -18.95 -24.05
N ILE A 365 124.82 -20.06 -23.33
CA ILE A 365 124.02 -21.21 -23.77
C ILE A 365 122.69 -21.16 -23.02
N LEU A 366 121.59 -21.01 -23.75
CA LEU A 366 120.25 -20.88 -23.17
C LEU A 366 119.36 -22.06 -23.55
N SER A 367 118.48 -22.45 -22.63
CA SER A 367 117.44 -23.44 -22.87
C SER A 367 116.43 -22.97 -23.93
N ALA A 368 116.14 -23.81 -24.93
CA ALA A 368 115.15 -23.52 -25.98
C ALA A 368 113.69 -23.72 -25.54
N GLY A 369 113.46 -24.44 -24.43
CA GLY A 369 112.12 -24.84 -23.96
C GLY A 369 112.04 -25.01 -22.45
N ASN A 370 110.85 -25.34 -21.97
CA ASN A 370 110.66 -25.78 -20.59
C ASN A 370 110.88 -27.29 -20.55
N TYR A 371 111.75 -27.77 -19.66
CA TYR A 371 112.06 -29.17 -19.49
C TYR A 371 111.74 -29.62 -18.07
N VAL A 372 111.24 -30.84 -17.94
CA VAL A 372 110.76 -31.41 -16.68
C VAL A 372 111.81 -32.35 -16.06
N LEU A 373 111.58 -32.78 -14.83
CA LEU A 373 112.43 -33.77 -14.17
C LEU A 373 112.54 -35.06 -14.99
N GLY A 374 113.76 -35.59 -15.10
CA GLY A 374 114.07 -36.80 -15.87
C GLY A 374 114.12 -36.62 -17.39
N GLU A 375 113.99 -35.39 -17.92
CA GLU A 375 114.16 -35.13 -19.35
C GLU A 375 115.57 -35.53 -19.81
N THR A 376 115.64 -36.21 -20.95
CA THR A 376 116.90 -36.74 -21.51
C THR A 376 117.39 -35.96 -22.72
N GLU A 377 116.57 -35.05 -23.28
CA GLU A 377 116.93 -34.16 -24.37
C GLU A 377 116.59 -32.71 -24.05
N ILE A 378 117.62 -31.86 -23.96
CA ILE A 378 117.51 -30.44 -23.65
C ILE A 378 118.08 -29.67 -24.83
N ARG A 379 117.21 -29.16 -25.69
CA ARG A 379 117.63 -28.30 -26.80
C ARG A 379 118.04 -26.93 -26.28
N VAL A 380 119.17 -26.45 -26.77
CA VAL A 380 119.74 -25.15 -26.42
C VAL A 380 120.03 -24.33 -27.67
N PHE A 381 120.21 -23.03 -27.47
CA PHE A 381 120.77 -22.14 -28.47
C PHE A 381 121.85 -21.27 -27.83
N ALA A 382 122.81 -20.83 -28.65
CA ALA A 382 123.84 -19.90 -28.23
C ALA A 382 123.40 -18.46 -28.53
N ASP A 383 123.62 -17.58 -27.57
CA ASP A 383 123.47 -16.12 -27.73
C ASP A 383 124.85 -15.48 -27.60
N VAL A 384 125.20 -14.66 -28.58
CA VAL A 384 126.56 -14.12 -28.77
C VAL A 384 126.47 -12.61 -28.86
N VAL A 385 127.13 -11.92 -27.95
CA VAL A 385 127.11 -10.45 -27.88
C VAL A 385 128.54 -9.93 -27.77
N PRO A 386 128.95 -8.88 -28.50
CA PRO A 386 130.28 -8.28 -28.35
C PRO A 386 130.55 -7.90 -26.88
N ASN A 387 131.75 -8.22 -26.38
CA ASN A 387 132.16 -7.83 -25.03
C ASN A 387 132.63 -6.37 -25.03
N GLN A 388 131.69 -5.44 -24.93
CA GLN A 388 131.97 -4.01 -24.96
C GLN A 388 131.89 -3.37 -23.57
N ARG A 389 132.49 -2.19 -23.43
CA ARG A 389 132.38 -1.38 -22.21
C ARG A 389 130.94 -0.93 -22.01
N VAL A 390 130.33 -1.29 -20.89
CA VAL A 390 128.95 -0.92 -20.54
C VAL A 390 128.92 0.23 -19.52
N PHE A 391 129.79 0.16 -18.50
CA PHE A 391 129.91 1.21 -17.49
C PHE A 391 131.38 1.58 -17.26
N GLU A 392 131.62 2.88 -17.09
CA GLU A 392 132.90 3.41 -16.60
C GLU A 392 132.96 3.36 -15.07
N GLU A 393 134.18 3.31 -14.54
CA GLU A 393 134.39 3.42 -13.10
C GLU A 393 133.84 4.75 -12.57
N LYS A 394 133.17 4.73 -11.40
CA LYS A 394 132.49 5.88 -10.77
C LYS A 394 131.26 6.41 -11.52
N GLN A 395 130.78 5.72 -12.54
CA GLN A 395 129.54 6.09 -13.22
C GLN A 395 128.31 5.78 -12.35
N VAL A 396 127.39 6.74 -12.21
CA VAL A 396 126.12 6.55 -11.49
C VAL A 396 125.16 5.69 -12.33
N ILE A 397 124.75 4.56 -11.77
CA ILE A 397 123.87 3.57 -12.39
C ILE A 397 122.43 3.79 -11.95
N ALA A 398 122.18 4.02 -10.67
CA ALA A 398 120.84 4.40 -10.21
C ALA A 398 120.97 5.37 -9.06
N ALA A 399 119.94 6.18 -8.87
CA ALA A 399 119.83 7.12 -7.77
C ALA A 399 118.40 7.10 -7.24
N VAL A 400 118.23 7.16 -5.93
CA VAL A 400 116.93 7.25 -5.25
C VAL A 400 117.02 8.32 -4.18
N SER A 401 116.08 9.26 -4.22
CA SER A 401 115.95 10.28 -3.17
C SER A 401 115.39 9.66 -1.88
N ILE A 402 115.95 10.09 -0.76
CA ILE A 402 115.55 9.64 0.58
C ILE A 402 115.36 10.83 1.51
N ASP A 403 114.55 10.64 2.55
CA ASP A 403 114.42 11.57 3.67
C ASP A 403 114.63 10.78 4.97
N PRO A 404 115.88 10.68 5.47
CA PRO A 404 116.21 9.86 6.62
C PRO A 404 115.49 10.23 7.92
N GLN A 405 114.95 11.46 8.06
CA GLN A 405 114.24 11.86 9.29
C GLN A 405 112.87 11.20 9.42
N ASN A 406 112.19 11.07 8.29
CA ASN A 406 110.80 10.66 8.22
C ASN A 406 110.66 9.20 7.76
N MET A 407 111.78 8.49 7.61
CA MET A 407 111.83 7.09 7.18
C MET A 407 112.27 6.17 8.32
N THR A 408 111.55 5.07 8.49
CA THR A 408 111.99 3.97 9.36
C THR A 408 113.11 3.17 8.71
N GLU A 409 113.71 2.24 9.46
CA GLU A 409 114.73 1.33 8.92
C GLU A 409 114.18 0.41 7.83
N GLU A 410 112.92 -0.02 7.96
CA GLU A 410 112.22 -0.80 6.94
C GLU A 410 111.98 0.05 5.67
N ASP A 411 111.65 1.33 5.83
CA ASP A 411 111.47 2.24 4.69
C ASP A 411 112.79 2.51 3.97
N LEU A 412 113.89 2.68 4.70
CA LEU A 412 115.24 2.78 4.13
C LEU A 412 115.65 1.49 3.41
N GLN A 413 115.31 0.32 3.97
CA GLN A 413 115.54 -0.96 3.32
C GLN A 413 114.75 -1.05 2.00
N LYS A 414 113.46 -0.68 1.99
CA LYS A 414 112.65 -0.64 0.75
C LYS A 414 113.23 0.33 -0.29
N ARG A 415 113.74 1.48 0.14
CA ARG A 415 114.41 2.45 -0.76
C ARG A 415 115.71 1.87 -1.33
N LEU A 416 116.46 1.12 -0.53
CA LEU A 416 117.66 0.44 -1.00
C LEU A 416 117.31 -0.73 -1.94
N ASP A 417 116.30 -1.53 -1.63
CA ASP A 417 115.80 -2.58 -2.52
C ASP A 417 115.37 -2.00 -3.86
N LEU A 418 114.69 -0.84 -3.85
CA LEU A 418 114.35 -0.10 -5.05
C LEU A 418 115.59 0.40 -5.81
N LEU A 419 116.59 0.92 -5.11
CA LEU A 419 117.85 1.36 -5.71
C LEU A 419 118.58 0.18 -6.38
N LEU A 420 118.67 -0.97 -5.70
CA LEU A 420 119.31 -2.17 -6.20
C LEU A 420 118.54 -2.78 -7.37
N ALA A 421 117.21 -2.86 -7.29
CA ALA A 421 116.37 -3.31 -8.38
C ALA A 421 116.50 -2.38 -9.61
N SER A 422 116.53 -1.06 -9.39
CA SER A 422 116.72 -0.08 -10.46
C SER A 422 118.12 -0.18 -11.08
N ALA A 423 119.16 -0.36 -10.26
CA ALA A 423 120.53 -0.56 -10.71
C ALA A 423 120.66 -1.87 -11.51
N GLN A 424 120.05 -2.96 -11.04
CA GLN A 424 120.00 -4.23 -11.75
C GLN A 424 119.27 -4.10 -13.08
N PHE A 425 118.10 -3.46 -13.10
CA PHE A 425 117.34 -3.23 -14.32
C PHE A 425 118.14 -2.39 -15.33
N ARG A 426 118.75 -1.28 -14.89
CA ARG A 426 119.60 -0.45 -15.76
C ARG A 426 120.82 -1.22 -16.25
N ALA A 427 121.45 -2.02 -15.40
CA ALA A 427 122.60 -2.83 -15.80
C ALA A 427 122.22 -3.88 -16.84
N ARG A 428 121.11 -4.59 -16.66
CA ARG A 428 120.59 -5.57 -17.63
C ARG A 428 120.22 -4.91 -18.95
N SER A 429 119.50 -3.78 -18.91
CA SER A 429 119.09 -3.05 -20.12
C SER A 429 120.26 -2.38 -20.85
N ALA A 430 121.30 -1.95 -20.14
CA ALA A 430 122.54 -1.44 -20.73
C ALA A 430 123.44 -2.54 -21.33
N GLY A 431 123.13 -3.82 -21.07
CA GLY A 431 123.82 -4.96 -21.67
C GLY A 431 124.78 -5.72 -20.76
N VAL A 432 124.70 -5.57 -19.43
CA VAL A 432 125.46 -6.43 -18.51
C VAL A 432 124.79 -7.81 -18.43
N LEU A 433 125.49 -8.84 -18.89
CA LEU A 433 125.01 -10.21 -18.93
C LEU A 433 125.53 -11.06 -17.76
N GLY A 434 126.68 -10.70 -17.17
CA GLY A 434 127.25 -11.37 -16.00
C GLY A 434 126.46 -11.15 -14.70
N SER A 435 127.06 -11.54 -13.57
CA SER A 435 126.49 -11.28 -12.24
C SER A 435 126.53 -9.78 -11.90
N ILE A 436 125.57 -9.33 -11.09
CA ILE A 436 125.50 -7.97 -10.56
C ILE A 436 125.50 -8.12 -9.04
N GLN A 437 126.47 -7.53 -8.36
CA GLN A 437 126.66 -7.68 -6.93
C GLN A 437 127.06 -6.35 -6.29
N VAL A 438 126.77 -6.18 -5.01
CA VAL A 438 127.21 -5.02 -4.22
C VAL A 438 128.55 -5.37 -3.59
N GLU A 439 129.62 -4.63 -3.91
CA GLU A 439 130.99 -4.86 -3.44
C GLU A 439 131.41 -6.35 -3.43
N ASP A 440 131.56 -6.93 -2.24
CA ASP A 440 131.97 -8.32 -1.97
C ASP A 440 130.85 -9.35 -2.17
N GLY A 441 129.63 -8.91 -2.46
CA GLY A 441 128.46 -9.76 -2.62
C GLY A 441 127.88 -10.23 -1.29
N LEU A 442 128.36 -9.73 -0.15
CA LEU A 442 127.87 -10.10 1.17
C LEU A 442 126.70 -9.21 1.61
N LEU A 443 125.67 -9.83 2.17
CA LEU A 443 124.51 -9.11 2.72
C LEU A 443 124.92 -8.16 3.86
N THR A 444 125.95 -8.51 4.62
CA THR A 444 126.49 -7.69 5.72
C THR A 444 126.94 -6.31 5.24
N THR A 445 127.50 -6.21 4.03
CA THR A 445 127.97 -4.94 3.45
C THR A 445 126.81 -3.99 3.17
N VAL A 446 125.70 -4.53 2.67
CA VAL A 446 124.45 -3.79 2.41
C VAL A 446 123.82 -3.32 3.73
N VAL A 447 123.75 -4.19 4.74
CA VAL A 447 123.19 -3.87 6.06
C VAL A 447 123.99 -2.77 6.76
N ASN A 448 125.32 -2.85 6.73
CA ASN A 448 126.18 -1.82 7.34
C ASN A 448 125.99 -0.44 6.70
N PHE A 449 125.79 -0.38 5.39
CA PHE A 449 125.52 0.86 4.66
C PHE A 449 124.21 1.53 5.13
N ILE A 450 123.13 0.77 5.28
CA ILE A 450 121.85 1.29 5.83
C ILE A 450 122.07 1.91 7.22
N GLY A 451 122.82 1.20 8.08
CA GLY A 451 123.14 1.69 9.42
C GLY A 451 123.91 3.01 9.42
N GLN A 452 124.82 3.23 8.47
CA GLN A 452 125.55 4.49 8.32
C GLN A 452 124.66 5.63 7.82
N VAL A 453 123.76 5.36 6.87
CA VAL A 453 122.78 6.35 6.36
C VAL A 453 121.91 6.89 7.49
N LYS A 454 121.43 6.02 8.38
CA LYS A 454 120.63 6.42 9.54
C LYS A 454 121.41 7.29 10.53
N LYS A 455 122.67 6.94 10.82
CA LYS A 455 123.54 7.67 11.76
C LYS A 455 123.91 9.07 11.27
N SER A 456 124.01 9.27 9.96
CA SER A 456 124.35 10.56 9.36
C SER A 456 123.23 11.62 9.44
N GLY A 457 122.01 11.23 9.80
CA GLY A 457 120.88 12.13 10.04
C GLY A 457 120.42 12.95 8.84
N ASN A 458 119.96 14.18 9.11
CA ASN A 458 119.34 15.21 8.24
C ASN A 458 120.10 15.63 6.97
N SER A 459 121.21 14.98 6.68
CA SER A 459 122.18 15.47 5.72
C SER A 459 122.20 14.67 4.43
N ILE A 460 121.59 13.50 4.33
CA ILE A 460 121.61 12.72 3.09
C ILE A 460 120.30 12.88 2.34
N GLU A 461 120.38 13.27 1.08
CA GLU A 461 119.22 13.49 0.22
C GLU A 461 119.03 12.38 -0.80
N THR A 462 120.14 11.75 -1.24
CA THR A 462 120.12 10.77 -2.32
C THR A 462 121.05 9.60 -2.02
N LEU A 463 120.58 8.39 -2.29
CA LEU A 463 121.41 7.18 -2.37
C LEU A 463 121.66 6.87 -3.83
N GLU A 464 122.92 6.64 -4.17
CA GLU A 464 123.31 6.26 -5.53
C GLU A 464 124.02 4.90 -5.53
N ALA A 465 123.74 4.11 -6.56
CA ALA A 465 124.50 2.91 -6.90
C ALA A 465 125.43 3.27 -8.05
N VAL A 466 126.73 3.16 -7.81
CA VAL A 466 127.80 3.60 -8.70
C VAL A 466 128.63 2.38 -9.12
N ALA A 467 129.13 2.37 -10.35
CA ALA A 467 130.06 1.34 -10.79
C ALA A 467 131.38 1.43 -10.00
N ALA A 468 131.70 0.39 -9.22
CA ALA A 468 132.93 0.33 -8.42
C ALA A 468 134.20 0.22 -9.28
N SER A 469 134.07 -0.36 -10.47
CA SER A 469 135.11 -0.57 -11.46
C SER A 469 134.49 -0.50 -12.87
N LYS A 470 135.33 -0.41 -13.90
CA LYS A 470 134.86 -0.45 -15.28
C LYS A 470 134.23 -1.82 -15.58
N THR A 471 133.02 -1.86 -16.12
CA THR A 471 132.29 -3.10 -16.39
C THR A 471 132.04 -3.29 -17.88
N ASN A 472 132.33 -4.49 -18.38
CA ASN A 472 131.97 -4.90 -19.74
C ASN A 472 130.68 -5.73 -19.75
N THR A 473 130.15 -6.03 -20.92
CA THR A 473 129.02 -6.94 -21.15
C THR A 473 129.16 -8.26 -20.38
N SER A 474 130.38 -8.78 -20.24
CA SER A 474 130.67 -10.01 -19.49
C SER A 474 130.38 -9.95 -17.99
N GLY A 475 130.32 -8.74 -17.41
CA GLY A 475 130.34 -8.55 -15.96
C GLY A 475 131.62 -9.13 -15.30
N PRO A 476 131.59 -9.32 -13.97
CA PRO A 476 130.53 -8.89 -13.06
C PRO A 476 130.44 -7.35 -12.99
N LEU A 477 129.23 -6.84 -12.71
CA LEU A 477 129.04 -5.45 -12.31
C LEU A 477 129.12 -5.38 -10.78
N THR A 478 130.17 -4.75 -10.27
CA THR A 478 130.28 -4.46 -8.83
C THR A 478 129.70 -3.08 -8.56
N LEU A 479 128.62 -3.04 -7.80
CA LEU A 479 127.95 -1.83 -7.35
C LEU A 479 128.60 -1.34 -6.05
N ARG A 480 128.94 -0.06 -6.02
CA ARG A 480 129.30 0.70 -4.82
C ARG A 480 128.12 1.58 -4.44
N LEU A 481 127.65 1.46 -3.21
CA LEU A 481 126.58 2.33 -2.72
C LEU A 481 127.20 3.58 -2.12
N VAL A 482 126.69 4.74 -2.51
CA VAL A 482 127.15 6.05 -2.02
C VAL A 482 125.97 6.87 -1.52
N ALA A 483 126.18 7.57 -0.40
CA ALA A 483 125.24 8.53 0.13
C ALA A 483 125.69 9.95 -0.26
N VAL A 484 124.79 10.73 -0.85
CA VAL A 484 125.10 12.04 -1.43
C VAL A 484 124.29 13.15 -0.74
N LYS A 485 124.97 14.26 -0.49
CA LYS A 485 124.43 15.54 0.02
C LYS A 485 124.92 16.69 -0.85
N ASP A 486 124.05 17.59 -1.31
CA ASP A 486 124.44 18.79 -2.07
C ASP A 486 125.38 18.45 -3.26
N GLY A 487 125.19 17.29 -3.89
CA GLY A 487 126.04 16.77 -4.97
C GLY A 487 127.43 16.24 -4.55
N LYS A 488 127.73 16.14 -3.25
CA LYS A 488 128.98 15.59 -2.71
C LYS A 488 128.75 14.27 -1.98
N ILE A 489 129.65 13.31 -2.18
CA ILE A 489 129.63 12.01 -1.50
C ILE A 489 129.97 12.21 -0.02
N VAL A 490 129.10 11.74 0.88
CA VAL A 490 129.27 11.81 2.33
C VAL A 490 130.03 10.58 2.84
N PHE A 491 129.64 9.38 2.41
CA PHE A 491 130.37 8.12 2.62
C PHE A 491 129.94 7.07 1.57
N SER A 492 130.67 5.96 1.51
CA SER A 492 130.45 4.88 0.53
C SER A 492 130.70 3.51 1.14
N THR A 493 130.20 2.45 0.50
CA THR A 493 130.50 1.06 0.94
C THR A 493 131.99 0.69 0.91
N SER A 494 132.85 1.49 0.26
CA SER A 494 134.29 1.27 0.16
C SER A 494 135.14 2.19 1.05
N SER A 495 134.56 3.09 1.84
CA SER A 495 135.30 4.10 2.62
C SER A 495 134.64 4.45 3.95
#